data_AF-A0A853IBW6-F1
#
_entry.id   AF-A0A853IBW6-F1
#
_cell.length_a   1.000
_cell.length_b   1.000
_cell.length_c   1.000
_cell.angle_alpha   90.00
_cell.angle_beta   90.00
_cell.angle_gamma   90.00
#
_symmetry.space_group_name_H-M   'P 1'
#
loop_
_entity.id
_entity.type
_entity.pdbx_description
1 polymer ?
#
loop_
_entity_poly.entity_id
_entity_poly.type
_entity_poly.pdbx_seq_one_letter_code
_entity_poly.pdbx_strand_id
1 'polypeptide(L)'
;MKPINLLLIDGLNLIRRVYAVQPDIEQSLQLVAQSLRRALRDSQPTHALVVLEGKGPNWRKQLYPDYKANRAEAPQPLVENLPRFVQLFAEHGINSFQLDHYEADDVIASITSKAKRLVKKVTVLSTDKLFCQLISSSVIVRDHFAKQNRDAQYVREKYGIRVEQLIDYWTLVGDSTNHIPGIKGVGPKTAKQLLNDYDSINTMINKPLEVQGVGQNSANQHKIISLLKSSQAQLSLFHQLVRLKEDVSLGINLQDLRLAEVI
;
A
#
# COMPACT_ATOMS: atom_id res chain seq x y z
N MET A 1 -24.52 -0.01 19.67
CA MET A 1 -24.29 0.04 18.21
C MET A 1 -23.60 -1.24 17.76
N LYS A 2 -23.98 -1.82 16.61
CA LYS A 2 -23.24 -2.96 16.03
C LYS A 2 -21.79 -2.52 15.76
N PRO A 3 -20.78 -3.36 16.04
CA PRO A 3 -19.38 -3.00 15.79
C PRO A 3 -19.15 -2.75 14.29
N ILE A 4 -18.43 -1.68 13.95
CA ILE A 4 -18.15 -1.33 12.56
C ILE A 4 -17.01 -2.19 12.04
N ASN A 5 -17.28 -2.95 10.97
CA ASN A 5 -16.28 -3.58 10.12
C ASN A 5 -16.24 -2.80 8.79
N LEU A 6 -15.08 -2.26 8.44
CA LEU A 6 -14.85 -1.44 7.25
C LEU A 6 -14.04 -2.23 6.21
N LEU A 7 -14.54 -2.30 4.98
CA LEU A 7 -13.85 -2.88 3.83
C LEU A 7 -13.46 -1.78 2.84
N LEU A 8 -12.17 -1.59 2.61
CA LEU A 8 -11.66 -0.66 1.61
C LEU A 8 -11.08 -1.45 0.44
N ILE A 9 -11.52 -1.17 -0.77
CA ILE A 9 -11.14 -1.93 -1.96
C ILE A 9 -10.31 -1.03 -2.88
N ASP A 10 -9.11 -1.48 -3.20
CA ASP A 10 -8.28 -0.88 -4.23
C ASP A 10 -8.83 -1.30 -5.62
N GLY A 11 -9.64 -0.42 -6.20
CA GLY A 11 -10.46 -0.75 -7.36
C GLY A 11 -9.64 -1.10 -8.60
N LEU A 12 -8.67 -0.25 -8.96
CA LEU A 12 -7.83 -0.53 -10.14
C LEU A 12 -6.86 -1.69 -9.91
N ASN A 13 -6.38 -1.93 -8.68
CA ASN A 13 -5.61 -3.14 -8.41
C ASN A 13 -6.43 -4.41 -8.68
N LEU A 14 -7.66 -4.47 -8.18
CA LEU A 14 -8.56 -5.60 -8.41
C LEU A 14 -8.86 -5.78 -9.90
N ILE A 15 -9.33 -4.71 -10.55
CA ILE A 15 -9.75 -4.73 -11.96
C ILE A 15 -8.59 -5.13 -12.88
N ARG A 16 -7.43 -4.47 -12.77
CA ARG A 16 -6.29 -4.72 -13.67
C ARG A 16 -5.75 -6.14 -13.51
N ARG A 17 -5.73 -6.69 -12.28
CA ARG A 17 -5.24 -8.05 -12.04
C ARG A 17 -6.17 -9.11 -12.59
N VAL A 18 -7.49 -8.90 -12.52
CA VAL A 18 -8.46 -9.78 -13.17
C VAL A 18 -8.31 -9.71 -14.69
N TYR A 19 -8.30 -8.50 -15.26
CA TYR A 19 -8.22 -8.29 -16.71
C TYR A 19 -6.91 -8.83 -17.31
N ALA A 20 -5.78 -8.75 -16.58
CA ALA A 20 -4.51 -9.29 -17.05
C ALA A 20 -4.52 -10.81 -17.23
N VAL A 21 -5.37 -11.54 -16.49
CA VAL A 21 -5.55 -12.98 -16.62
C VAL A 21 -6.66 -13.31 -17.62
N GLN A 22 -7.71 -12.47 -17.67
CA GLN A 22 -8.86 -12.66 -18.55
C GLN A 22 -9.16 -11.36 -19.32
N PRO A 23 -8.49 -11.09 -20.45
CA PRO A 23 -8.59 -9.83 -21.20
C PRO A 23 -9.86 -9.75 -22.07
N ASP A 24 -10.99 -10.20 -21.51
CA ASP A 24 -12.34 -10.08 -22.04
C ASP A 24 -13.17 -9.30 -21.01
N ILE A 25 -13.89 -8.27 -21.45
CA ILE A 25 -14.58 -7.34 -20.53
C ILE A 25 -15.72 -8.03 -19.79
N GLU A 26 -16.53 -8.84 -20.47
CA GLU A 26 -17.68 -9.51 -19.84
C GLU A 26 -17.21 -10.53 -18.79
N GLN A 27 -16.23 -11.36 -19.15
CA GLN A 27 -15.67 -12.33 -18.21
C GLN A 27 -14.91 -11.63 -17.06
N SER A 28 -14.23 -10.52 -17.33
CA SER A 28 -13.60 -9.71 -16.28
C SER A 28 -14.62 -9.15 -15.30
N LEU A 29 -15.75 -8.61 -15.76
CA LEU A 29 -16.83 -8.12 -14.90
C LEU A 29 -17.36 -9.25 -14.01
N GLN A 30 -17.61 -10.43 -14.57
CA GLN A 30 -18.05 -11.60 -13.80
C GLN A 30 -17.04 -12.01 -12.73
N LEU A 31 -15.75 -12.04 -13.05
CA LEU A 31 -14.69 -12.40 -12.10
C LEU A 31 -14.48 -11.33 -11.02
N VAL A 32 -14.60 -10.05 -11.35
CA VAL A 32 -14.60 -8.95 -10.36
C VAL A 32 -15.82 -9.07 -9.43
N ALA A 33 -17.01 -9.38 -9.96
CA ALA A 33 -18.21 -9.61 -9.16
C ALA A 33 -18.05 -10.77 -8.18
N GLN A 34 -17.50 -11.91 -8.66
CA GLN A 34 -17.19 -13.06 -7.81
C GLN A 34 -16.17 -12.70 -6.71
N SER A 35 -15.17 -11.90 -7.07
CA SER A 35 -14.15 -11.42 -6.14
C SER A 35 -14.77 -10.55 -5.05
N LEU A 36 -15.69 -9.68 -5.44
CA LEU A 36 -16.41 -8.79 -4.54
C LEU A 36 -17.32 -9.54 -3.57
N ARG A 37 -18.14 -10.47 -4.08
CA ARG A 37 -19.01 -11.32 -3.25
C ARG A 37 -18.21 -12.13 -2.24
N ARG A 38 -17.04 -12.63 -2.63
CA ARG A 38 -16.11 -13.29 -1.70
C ARG A 38 -15.60 -12.33 -0.63
N ALA A 39 -15.16 -11.13 -1.01
CA ALA A 39 -14.70 -10.15 -0.03
C ALA A 39 -15.81 -9.76 0.97
N LEU A 40 -17.03 -9.53 0.49
CA LEU A 40 -18.19 -9.22 1.33
C LEU A 40 -18.52 -10.37 2.30
N ARG A 41 -18.59 -11.62 1.80
CA ARG A 41 -18.88 -12.78 2.64
C ARG A 41 -17.79 -13.06 3.67
N ASP A 42 -16.51 -12.98 3.28
CA ASP A 42 -15.37 -13.33 4.14
C ASP A 42 -15.12 -12.24 5.21
N SER A 43 -15.39 -10.96 4.90
CA SER A 43 -15.14 -9.85 5.83
C SER A 43 -16.37 -9.37 6.60
N GLN A 44 -17.58 -9.76 6.17
CA GLN A 44 -18.86 -9.32 6.74
C GLN A 44 -18.85 -7.82 7.10
N PRO A 45 -18.57 -6.94 6.11
CA PRO A 45 -18.43 -5.53 6.38
C PRO A 45 -19.79 -4.92 6.69
N THR A 46 -19.78 -3.92 7.56
CA THR A 46 -20.91 -3.01 7.78
C THR A 46 -20.80 -1.76 6.91
N HIS A 47 -19.57 -1.46 6.49
CA HIS A 47 -19.22 -0.29 5.69
C HIS A 47 -18.23 -0.74 4.62
N ALA A 48 -18.37 -0.26 3.39
CA ALA A 48 -17.42 -0.53 2.33
C ALA A 48 -17.26 0.66 1.38
N LEU A 49 -16.09 0.75 0.75
CA LEU A 49 -15.80 1.74 -0.28
C LEU A 49 -14.83 1.15 -1.29
N VAL A 50 -15.11 1.35 -2.58
CA VAL A 50 -14.12 1.16 -3.64
C VAL A 50 -13.42 2.48 -3.89
N VAL A 51 -12.10 2.48 -3.89
CA VAL A 51 -11.31 3.66 -4.22
C VAL A 51 -10.66 3.49 -5.58
N LEU A 52 -10.83 4.49 -6.44
CA LEU A 52 -10.25 4.57 -7.78
C LEU A 52 -9.14 5.62 -7.81
N GLU A 53 -8.23 5.51 -8.77
CA GLU A 53 -7.14 6.48 -8.94
C GLU A 53 -7.68 7.86 -9.30
N GLY A 54 -7.20 8.92 -8.66
CA GLY A 54 -7.54 10.32 -8.96
C GLY A 54 -7.19 10.77 -10.37
N LYS A 55 -7.84 11.83 -10.86
CA LYS A 55 -7.44 12.48 -12.12
C LYS A 55 -6.29 13.45 -11.89
N GLY A 56 -5.60 13.79 -12.98
CA GLY A 56 -4.57 14.82 -13.00
C GLY A 56 -3.20 14.33 -12.49
N PRO A 57 -2.20 15.22 -12.42
CA PRO A 57 -0.87 14.88 -11.95
C PRO A 57 -0.93 14.51 -10.47
N ASN A 58 -0.36 13.36 -10.11
CA ASN A 58 -0.20 12.99 -8.71
C ASN A 58 1.09 13.59 -8.14
N TRP A 59 1.09 13.82 -6.82
CA TRP A 59 2.21 14.46 -6.13
C TRP A 59 3.52 13.66 -6.19
N ARG A 60 3.45 12.32 -6.31
CA ARG A 60 4.66 11.47 -6.43
C ARG A 60 5.40 11.71 -7.74
N LYS A 61 4.68 11.84 -8.86
CA LYS A 61 5.27 12.19 -10.17
C LYS A 61 5.82 13.62 -10.19
N GLN A 62 5.19 14.55 -9.48
CA GLN A 62 5.72 15.91 -9.34
C GLN A 62 7.02 15.91 -8.52
N LEU A 63 7.10 15.08 -7.49
CA LEU A 63 8.27 14.94 -6.63
C LEU A 63 9.41 14.16 -7.31
N TYR A 64 9.07 13.12 -8.06
CA TYR A 64 10.02 12.25 -8.76
C TYR A 64 9.47 11.85 -10.14
N PRO A 65 9.94 12.50 -11.23
CA PRO A 65 9.40 12.29 -12.58
C PRO A 65 9.43 10.84 -13.07
N ASP A 66 10.43 10.05 -12.67
CA ASP A 66 10.56 8.64 -13.07
C ASP A 66 9.63 7.69 -12.28
N TYR A 67 8.84 8.21 -11.33
CA TYR A 67 7.91 7.41 -10.55
C TYR A 67 6.89 6.69 -11.45
N LYS A 68 6.85 5.36 -11.34
CA LYS A 68 6.05 4.46 -12.21
C LYS A 68 6.34 4.62 -13.72
N ALA A 69 7.48 5.16 -14.14
CA ALA A 69 7.80 5.42 -15.56
C ALA A 69 7.72 4.17 -16.45
N ASN A 70 8.11 3.00 -15.92
CA ASN A 70 8.06 1.73 -16.67
C ASN A 70 6.71 1.00 -16.57
N ARG A 71 5.69 1.62 -15.97
CA ARG A 71 4.39 0.97 -15.80
C ARG A 71 3.61 1.08 -17.10
N ALA A 72 3.31 -0.06 -17.72
CA ALA A 72 2.45 -0.11 -18.88
C ALA A 72 1.10 0.57 -18.57
N GLU A 73 0.64 1.38 -19.53
CA GLU A 73 -0.69 1.98 -19.49
C GLU A 73 -1.76 0.89 -19.45
N ALA A 74 -2.93 1.25 -18.90
CA ALA A 74 -4.05 0.32 -18.95
C ALA A 74 -4.49 0.14 -20.41
N PRO A 75 -4.78 -1.10 -20.87
CA PRO A 75 -5.27 -1.33 -22.23
C PRO A 75 -6.51 -0.48 -22.51
N GLN A 76 -6.59 0.12 -23.69
CA GLN A 76 -7.69 1.02 -24.07
C GLN A 76 -9.09 0.41 -23.83
N PRO A 77 -9.38 -0.87 -24.18
CA PRO A 77 -10.68 -1.47 -23.89
C PRO A 77 -11.02 -1.47 -22.40
N LEU A 78 -10.02 -1.64 -21.53
CA LEU A 78 -10.22 -1.61 -20.08
C LEU A 78 -10.57 -0.20 -19.63
N VAL A 79 -9.86 0.83 -20.11
CA VAL A 79 -10.10 2.23 -19.78
C VAL A 79 -11.51 2.66 -20.19
N GLU A 80 -11.92 2.34 -21.42
CA GLU A 80 -13.25 2.67 -21.96
C GLU A 80 -14.38 1.99 -21.18
N ASN A 81 -14.13 0.80 -20.63
CA ASN A 81 -15.11 0.03 -19.87
C ASN A 81 -15.01 0.21 -18.34
N LEU A 82 -14.12 1.06 -17.82
CA LEU A 82 -14.06 1.38 -16.37
C LEU A 82 -15.42 1.77 -15.78
N PRO A 83 -16.26 2.59 -16.43
CA PRO A 83 -17.60 2.91 -15.91
C PRO A 83 -18.47 1.69 -15.62
N ARG A 84 -18.32 0.60 -16.39
CA ARG A 84 -19.08 -0.64 -16.18
C ARG A 84 -18.64 -1.37 -14.91
N PHE A 85 -17.36 -1.32 -14.56
CA PHE A 85 -16.88 -1.84 -13.28
C PHE A 85 -17.38 -0.99 -12.10
N VAL A 86 -17.45 0.33 -12.27
CA VAL A 86 -18.04 1.23 -11.26
C VAL A 86 -19.51 0.92 -11.02
N GLN A 87 -20.27 0.73 -12.11
CA GLN A 87 -21.67 0.32 -12.03
C GLN A 87 -21.80 -1.03 -11.31
N LEU A 88 -20.95 -2.01 -11.63
CA LEU A 88 -20.94 -3.32 -10.97
C LEU A 88 -20.73 -3.20 -9.45
N PHE A 89 -19.88 -2.28 -8.98
CA PHE A 89 -19.71 -2.03 -7.54
C PHE A 89 -20.97 -1.45 -6.91
N ALA A 90 -21.62 -0.50 -7.59
CA ALA A 90 -22.87 0.09 -7.14
C ALA A 90 -24.02 -0.95 -7.07
N GLU A 91 -24.10 -1.88 -8.03
CA GLU A 91 -25.06 -3.01 -8.01
C GLU A 91 -24.87 -3.94 -6.82
N HIS A 92 -23.68 -3.97 -6.21
CA HIS A 92 -23.41 -4.68 -4.96
C HIS A 92 -23.54 -3.79 -3.72
N GLY A 93 -24.12 -2.59 -3.87
CA GLY A 93 -24.35 -1.64 -2.80
C GLY A 93 -23.10 -0.90 -2.30
N ILE A 94 -22.03 -0.87 -3.09
CA ILE A 94 -20.75 -0.28 -2.69
C ILE A 94 -20.48 0.97 -3.53
N ASN A 95 -20.37 2.10 -2.84
CA ASN A 95 -19.98 3.36 -3.46
C ASN A 95 -18.53 3.31 -3.95
N SER A 96 -18.27 4.03 -5.04
CA SER A 96 -16.91 4.29 -5.52
C SER A 96 -16.52 5.73 -5.21
N PHE A 97 -15.26 5.95 -4.86
CA PHE A 97 -14.71 7.26 -4.54
C PHE A 97 -13.40 7.49 -5.28
N GLN A 98 -13.22 8.71 -5.76
CA GLN A 98 -12.05 9.19 -6.46
C GLN A 98 -11.74 10.58 -5.93
N LEU A 99 -10.46 10.87 -5.69
CA LEU A 99 -10.01 12.20 -5.27
C LEU A 99 -8.93 12.67 -6.22
N ASP A 100 -9.18 13.78 -6.91
CA ASP A 100 -8.24 14.35 -7.87
C ASP A 100 -6.88 14.64 -7.22
N HIS A 101 -5.81 14.46 -8.01
CA HIS A 101 -4.42 14.65 -7.64
C HIS A 101 -3.86 13.64 -6.62
N TYR A 102 -4.67 12.70 -6.13
CA TYR A 102 -4.25 11.64 -5.20
C TYR A 102 -4.35 10.26 -5.84
N GLU A 103 -3.38 9.41 -5.50
CA GLU A 103 -3.46 7.99 -5.82
C GLU A 103 -4.45 7.30 -4.87
N ALA A 104 -5.04 6.19 -5.33
CA ALA A 104 -6.01 5.43 -4.53
C ALA A 104 -5.42 4.96 -3.19
N ASP A 105 -4.11 4.73 -3.15
CA ASP A 105 -3.39 4.25 -1.97
C ASP A 105 -3.37 5.27 -0.81
N ASP A 106 -3.13 6.54 -1.10
CA ASP A 106 -3.15 7.64 -0.13
C ASP A 106 -4.56 7.90 0.40
N VAL A 107 -5.57 7.78 -0.45
CA VAL A 107 -6.98 7.90 -0.05
C VAL A 107 -7.34 6.76 0.90
N ILE A 108 -7.02 5.51 0.55
CA ILE A 108 -7.26 4.34 1.42
C ILE A 108 -6.50 4.46 2.73
N ALA A 109 -5.23 4.89 2.70
CA ALA A 109 -4.42 5.09 3.89
C ALA A 109 -5.02 6.16 4.81
N SER A 110 -5.49 7.27 4.24
CA SER A 110 -6.14 8.35 4.98
C SER A 110 -7.45 7.92 5.61
N ILE A 111 -8.30 7.17 4.90
CA ILE A 111 -9.52 6.58 5.48
C ILE A 111 -9.15 5.62 6.61
N THR A 112 -8.19 4.73 6.36
CA THR A 112 -7.74 3.72 7.34
C THR A 112 -7.23 4.39 8.62
N SER A 113 -6.39 5.42 8.50
CA SER A 113 -5.81 6.10 9.66
C SER A 113 -6.86 6.82 10.51
N LYS A 114 -7.84 7.45 9.86
CA LYS A 114 -8.97 8.12 10.53
C LYS A 114 -9.96 7.12 11.14
N ALA A 115 -10.19 5.98 10.48
CA ALA A 115 -11.19 4.99 10.91
C ALA A 115 -10.66 4.00 11.97
N LYS A 116 -9.36 3.66 11.99
CA LYS A 116 -8.81 2.54 12.79
C LYS A 116 -9.06 2.62 14.30
N ARG A 117 -9.36 3.82 14.84
CA ARG A 117 -9.71 4.05 16.25
C ARG A 117 -11.22 4.08 16.52
N LEU A 118 -12.04 4.20 15.47
CA LEU A 118 -13.50 4.33 15.54
C LEU A 118 -14.22 3.02 15.21
N VAL A 119 -13.53 2.09 14.55
CA VAL A 119 -14.10 0.84 14.03
C VAL A 119 -13.45 -0.37 14.69
N LYS A 120 -14.15 -1.51 14.68
CA LYS A 120 -13.61 -2.78 15.19
C LYS A 120 -12.50 -3.32 14.30
N LYS A 121 -12.68 -3.22 12.97
CA LYS A 121 -11.75 -3.77 12.00
C LYS A 121 -11.80 -3.00 10.68
N VAL A 122 -10.63 -2.77 10.09
CA VAL A 122 -10.45 -2.33 8.71
C VAL A 122 -9.80 -3.47 7.91
N THR A 123 -10.38 -3.80 6.77
CA THR A 123 -9.80 -4.73 5.79
C THR A 123 -9.50 -3.96 4.52
N VAL A 124 -8.23 -3.85 4.14
CA VAL A 124 -7.82 -3.30 2.86
C VAL A 124 -7.67 -4.44 1.85
N LEU A 125 -8.51 -4.48 0.82
CA LEU A 125 -8.46 -5.48 -0.24
C LEU A 125 -7.56 -4.98 -1.37
N SER A 126 -6.30 -5.41 -1.37
CA SER A 126 -5.31 -5.10 -2.41
C SER A 126 -4.17 -6.12 -2.39
N THR A 127 -3.50 -6.31 -3.51
CA THR A 127 -2.25 -7.06 -3.54
C THR A 127 -1.01 -6.19 -3.32
N ASP A 128 -1.16 -4.87 -3.34
CA ASP A 128 -0.03 -3.96 -3.15
C ASP A 128 0.61 -4.17 -1.77
N LYS A 129 1.93 -4.29 -1.77
CA LYS A 129 2.71 -4.49 -0.56
C LYS A 129 2.75 -3.21 0.29
N LEU A 130 2.64 -2.03 -0.31
CA LEU A 130 2.78 -0.76 0.41
C LEU A 130 1.70 -0.59 1.48
N PHE A 131 0.48 -1.11 1.27
CA PHE A 131 -0.55 -1.12 2.31
C PHE A 131 -0.17 -1.88 3.58
N CYS A 132 0.85 -2.76 3.53
CA CYS A 132 1.32 -3.46 4.72
C CYS A 132 1.86 -2.49 5.79
N GLN A 133 2.23 -1.25 5.43
CA GLN A 133 2.61 -0.22 6.39
C GLN A 133 1.45 0.26 7.28
N LEU A 134 0.20 -0.02 6.88
CA LEU A 134 -1.00 0.34 7.66
C LEU A 134 -1.42 -0.74 8.67
N ILE A 135 -0.79 -1.92 8.63
CA ILE A 135 -1.16 -3.07 9.47
C ILE A 135 -1.04 -2.70 10.95
N SER A 136 -2.07 -3.06 11.71
CA SER A 136 -2.11 -2.87 13.17
C SER A 136 -3.08 -3.89 13.78
N SER A 137 -3.37 -3.79 15.08
CA SER A 137 -4.32 -4.69 15.74
C SER A 137 -5.73 -4.63 15.15
N SER A 138 -6.14 -3.49 14.56
CA SER A 138 -7.45 -3.32 13.93
C SER A 138 -7.42 -3.28 12.40
N VAL A 139 -6.24 -3.38 11.76
CA VAL A 139 -6.08 -3.25 10.31
C VAL A 139 -5.39 -4.46 9.72
N ILE A 140 -6.01 -5.09 8.73
CA ILE A 140 -5.41 -6.15 7.92
C ILE A 140 -5.40 -5.79 6.44
N VAL A 141 -4.45 -6.33 5.69
CA VAL A 141 -4.45 -6.28 4.23
C VAL A 141 -4.82 -7.67 3.70
N ARG A 142 -5.83 -7.76 2.83
CA ARG A 142 -6.31 -9.01 2.24
C ARG A 142 -5.85 -9.09 0.79
N ASP A 143 -5.01 -10.08 0.49
CA ASP A 143 -4.73 -10.46 -0.89
C ASP A 143 -5.88 -11.32 -1.42
N HIS A 144 -6.67 -10.75 -2.32
CA HIS A 144 -7.85 -11.41 -2.88
C HIS A 144 -7.51 -12.72 -3.61
N PHE A 145 -6.41 -12.72 -4.36
CA PHE A 145 -6.04 -13.79 -5.28
C PHE A 145 -5.35 -14.93 -4.54
N ALA A 146 -4.46 -14.61 -3.61
CA ALA A 146 -3.82 -15.59 -2.74
C ALA A 146 -4.73 -16.09 -1.62
N LYS A 147 -5.92 -15.47 -1.43
CA LYS A 147 -6.84 -15.72 -0.32
C LYS A 147 -6.13 -15.66 1.04
N GLN A 148 -5.16 -14.75 1.17
CA GLN A 148 -4.27 -14.64 2.33
C GLN A 148 -4.50 -13.31 3.05
N ASN A 149 -4.55 -13.36 4.39
CA ASN A 149 -4.46 -12.17 5.22
C ASN A 149 -2.97 -11.85 5.43
N ARG A 150 -2.62 -10.58 5.25
CA ARG A 150 -1.32 -10.03 5.58
C ARG A 150 -1.49 -9.22 6.86
N ASP A 151 -0.89 -9.72 7.93
CA ASP A 151 -0.86 -9.14 9.26
C ASP A 151 0.61 -8.94 9.70
N ALA A 152 0.82 -8.62 10.98
CA ALA A 152 2.17 -8.43 11.51
C ALA A 152 3.03 -9.71 11.44
N GLN A 153 2.42 -10.90 11.51
CA GLN A 153 3.14 -12.17 11.37
C GLN A 153 3.61 -12.36 9.92
N TYR A 154 2.73 -12.11 8.94
CA TYR A 154 3.12 -12.12 7.52
C TYR A 154 4.31 -11.20 7.25
N VAL A 155 4.33 -10.00 7.83
CA VAL A 155 5.43 -9.05 7.65
C VAL A 155 6.73 -9.60 8.24
N ARG A 156 6.69 -10.17 9.44
CA ARG A 156 7.87 -10.80 10.07
C ARG A 156 8.40 -11.97 9.25
N GLU A 157 7.52 -12.84 8.76
CA GLU A 157 7.93 -14.01 7.96
C GLU A 157 8.52 -13.61 6.61
N LYS A 158 7.87 -12.67 5.91
CA LYS A 158 8.26 -12.27 4.55
C LYS A 158 9.48 -11.36 4.52
N TYR A 159 9.55 -10.38 5.42
CA TYR A 159 10.59 -9.34 5.39
C TYR A 159 11.62 -9.52 6.50
N GLY A 160 11.30 -10.26 7.57
CA GLY A 160 12.21 -10.45 8.70
C GLY A 160 12.42 -9.20 9.56
N ILE A 161 11.46 -8.29 9.52
CA ILE A 161 11.41 -7.01 10.25
C ILE A 161 9.99 -6.76 10.76
N ARG A 162 9.79 -5.70 11.55
CA ARG A 162 8.46 -5.30 12.06
C ARG A 162 7.73 -4.38 11.07
N VAL A 163 6.43 -4.19 11.28
CA VAL A 163 5.57 -3.36 10.40
C VAL A 163 6.07 -1.91 10.35
N GLU A 164 6.48 -1.38 11.50
CA GLU A 164 6.96 0.01 11.65
C GLU A 164 8.24 0.28 10.86
N GLN A 165 8.96 -0.76 10.46
CA GLN A 165 10.22 -0.69 9.74
C GLN A 165 10.07 -0.82 8.22
N LEU A 166 8.86 -1.08 7.71
CA LEU A 166 8.62 -1.33 6.28
C LEU A 166 8.96 -0.12 5.40
N ILE A 167 8.65 1.09 5.87
CA ILE A 167 8.95 2.34 5.13
C ILE A 167 10.47 2.48 4.98
N ASP A 168 11.21 2.33 6.08
CA ASP A 168 12.67 2.37 6.05
C ASP A 168 13.26 1.24 5.18
N TYR A 169 12.68 0.05 5.25
CA TYR A 169 13.09 -1.07 4.42
C TYR A 169 12.95 -0.76 2.92
N TRP A 170 11.80 -0.26 2.46
CA TRP A 170 11.62 0.10 1.05
C TRP A 170 12.41 1.35 0.65
N THR A 171 12.69 2.26 1.59
CA THR A 171 13.59 3.40 1.36
C THR A 171 15.00 2.92 1.03
N LEU A 172 15.50 1.91 1.77
CA LEU A 172 16.83 1.34 1.57
C LEU A 172 16.91 0.45 0.33
N VAL A 173 15.96 -0.48 0.18
CA VAL A 173 15.99 -1.51 -0.86
C VAL A 173 15.46 -1.02 -2.21
N GLY A 174 14.61 0.01 -2.20
CA GLY A 174 13.85 0.45 -3.35
C GLY A 174 12.57 -0.34 -3.57
N ASP A 175 11.83 0.08 -4.59
CA ASP A 175 10.62 -0.56 -5.07
C ASP A 175 10.56 -0.54 -6.60
N SER A 176 10.96 -1.66 -7.21
CA SER A 176 10.99 -1.80 -8.67
C SER A 176 9.61 -1.65 -9.32
N THR A 177 8.53 -2.01 -8.63
CA THR A 177 7.15 -1.84 -9.15
C THR A 177 6.81 -0.37 -9.36
N ASN A 178 7.36 0.51 -8.53
CA ASN A 178 7.14 1.96 -8.58
C ASN A 178 8.34 2.73 -9.14
N HIS A 179 9.34 2.02 -9.67
CA HIS A 179 10.59 2.58 -10.20
C HIS A 179 11.38 3.40 -9.16
N ILE A 180 11.38 2.98 -7.89
CA ILE A 180 12.17 3.60 -6.83
C ILE A 180 13.46 2.79 -6.66
N PRO A 181 14.65 3.35 -6.91
CA PRO A 181 15.89 2.56 -6.99
C PRO A 181 16.46 2.12 -5.63
N GLY A 182 16.12 2.82 -4.54
CA GLY A 182 16.74 2.59 -3.23
C GLY A 182 18.20 3.03 -3.17
N ILE A 183 18.90 2.66 -2.10
CA ILE A 183 20.31 3.00 -1.88
C ILE A 183 21.20 1.94 -2.53
N LYS A 184 22.01 2.35 -3.50
CA LYS A 184 22.94 1.46 -4.21
C LYS A 184 23.86 0.74 -3.22
N GLY A 185 23.87 -0.59 -3.29
CA GLY A 185 24.66 -1.44 -2.38
C GLY A 185 23.92 -1.90 -1.13
N VAL A 186 22.67 -1.45 -0.91
CA VAL A 186 21.82 -1.89 0.20
C VAL A 186 20.68 -2.76 -0.32
N GLY A 187 20.92 -4.07 -0.41
CA GLY A 187 19.89 -5.04 -0.80
C GLY A 187 19.02 -5.52 0.37
N PRO A 188 18.01 -6.39 0.11
CA PRO A 188 17.09 -6.94 1.12
C PRO A 188 17.76 -7.49 2.39
N LYS A 189 18.82 -8.30 2.22
CA LYS A 189 19.54 -8.92 3.33
C LYS A 189 20.21 -7.87 4.23
N THR A 190 20.88 -6.91 3.61
CA THR A 190 21.57 -5.82 4.30
C THR A 190 20.58 -4.90 5.02
N ALA A 191 19.49 -4.50 4.35
CA ALA A 191 18.45 -3.66 4.95
C ALA A 191 17.81 -4.34 6.16
N LYS A 192 17.44 -5.63 6.04
CA LYS A 192 16.91 -6.42 7.17
C LYS A 192 17.89 -6.44 8.35
N GLN A 193 19.16 -6.71 8.10
CA GLN A 193 20.17 -6.75 9.16
C GLN A 193 20.29 -5.40 9.85
N LEU A 194 20.44 -4.32 9.08
CA LEU A 194 20.57 -2.97 9.63
C LEU A 194 19.33 -2.57 10.44
N LEU A 195 18.12 -2.84 9.95
CA LEU A 195 16.90 -2.49 10.67
C LEU A 195 16.73 -3.29 11.96
N ASN A 196 17.18 -4.54 12.02
CA ASN A 196 17.18 -5.29 13.29
C ASN A 196 18.25 -4.78 14.26
N ASP A 197 19.40 -4.32 13.77
CA ASP A 197 20.52 -3.84 14.60
C ASP A 197 20.29 -2.39 15.11
N TYR A 198 19.64 -1.54 14.31
CA TYR A 198 19.54 -0.09 14.54
C TYR A 198 18.12 0.45 14.64
N ASP A 199 17.12 -0.40 14.41
CA ASP A 199 15.69 -0.06 14.43
C ASP A 199 15.19 0.81 13.26
N SER A 200 15.86 1.92 12.95
CA SER A 200 15.44 2.88 11.92
C SER A 200 16.61 3.51 11.16
N ILE A 201 16.35 4.05 9.97
CA ILE A 201 17.33 4.85 9.21
C ILE A 201 17.81 6.05 10.03
N ASN A 202 16.91 6.72 10.75
CA ASN A 202 17.25 7.87 11.58
C ASN A 202 18.26 7.50 12.67
N THR A 203 18.09 6.35 13.33
CA THR A 203 19.06 5.85 14.30
C THR A 203 20.42 5.57 13.64
N MET A 204 20.43 4.99 12.44
CA MET A 204 21.67 4.69 11.71
C MET A 204 22.47 5.95 11.38
N ILE A 205 21.82 7.00 10.86
CA ILE A 205 22.53 8.23 10.42
C ILE A 205 23.02 9.09 11.58
N ASN A 206 22.35 9.02 12.74
CA ASN A 206 22.73 9.77 13.94
C ASN A 206 23.80 9.07 14.78
N LYS A 207 24.09 7.78 14.53
CA LYS A 207 25.12 7.06 15.28
C LYS A 207 26.51 7.66 15.04
N PRO A 208 27.33 7.91 16.07
CA PRO A 208 28.73 8.29 15.90
C PRO A 208 29.47 7.22 15.07
N LEU A 209 30.34 7.65 14.15
CA LEU A 209 31.24 6.74 13.43
C LEU A 209 32.40 6.39 14.36
N GLU A 210 32.15 5.64 15.43
CA GLU A 210 33.22 5.16 16.31
C GLU A 210 33.89 3.94 15.71
N VAL A 211 35.21 4.01 15.54
CA VAL A 211 36.04 2.92 15.02
C VAL A 211 36.24 1.86 16.10
N GLN A 212 35.21 1.11 16.47
CA GLN A 212 35.40 -0.02 17.39
C GLN A 212 34.59 -1.25 16.98
N GLY A 213 35.29 -2.21 16.37
CA GLY A 213 34.80 -3.54 16.06
C GLY A 213 35.80 -4.28 15.18
N VAL A 214 36.63 -5.14 15.80
CA VAL A 214 37.57 -6.02 15.08
C VAL A 214 36.76 -7.15 14.43
N GLY A 215 36.33 -6.94 13.18
CA GLY A 215 35.61 -7.94 12.39
C GLY A 215 35.10 -7.40 11.04
N GLN A 216 35.13 -8.23 9.99
CA GLN A 216 34.72 -7.87 8.62
C GLN A 216 33.27 -7.33 8.54
N ASN A 217 32.36 -7.87 9.37
CA ASN A 217 30.96 -7.42 9.42
C ASN A 217 30.83 -5.98 9.94
N SER A 218 31.63 -5.59 10.94
CA SER A 218 31.62 -4.24 11.49
C SER A 218 32.17 -3.22 10.48
N ALA A 219 33.21 -3.56 9.71
CA ALA A 219 33.75 -2.67 8.69
C ALA A 219 32.74 -2.38 7.56
N ASN A 220 32.00 -3.40 7.10
CA ASN A 220 30.99 -3.22 6.06
C ASN A 220 29.80 -2.37 6.56
N GLN A 221 29.35 -2.57 7.80
CA GLN A 221 28.30 -1.73 8.40
C GLN A 221 28.72 -0.26 8.50
N HIS A 222 29.95 0.02 8.92
CA HIS A 222 30.47 1.40 8.96
C HIS A 222 30.47 2.07 7.58
N LYS A 223 30.90 1.34 6.54
CA LYS A 223 30.88 1.84 5.16
C LYS A 223 29.46 2.16 4.70
N ILE A 224 28.49 1.29 5.00
CA ILE A 224 27.10 1.51 4.65
C ILE A 224 26.53 2.69 5.45
N ILE A 225 26.78 2.79 6.75
CA ILE A 225 26.31 3.93 7.56
C ILE A 225 26.89 5.25 7.03
N SER A 226 28.18 5.28 6.67
CA SER A 226 28.80 6.44 6.02
C SER A 226 28.12 6.78 4.69
N LEU A 227 27.79 5.78 3.87
CA LEU A 227 27.03 5.97 2.64
C LEU A 227 25.65 6.58 2.94
N LEU A 228 24.90 6.04 3.90
CA LEU A 228 23.59 6.57 4.30
C LEU A 228 23.68 8.02 4.74
N LYS A 229 24.70 8.37 5.55
CA LYS A 229 24.95 9.76 5.97
C LYS A 229 25.25 10.69 4.80
N SER A 230 25.89 10.21 3.73
CA SER A 230 26.14 10.99 2.51
C SER A 230 24.96 11.03 1.53
N SER A 231 23.99 10.11 1.67
CA SER A 231 22.83 9.95 0.78
C SER A 231 21.53 10.53 1.37
N GLN A 232 21.58 11.51 2.28
CA GLN A 232 20.40 12.02 2.99
C GLN A 232 19.30 12.56 2.06
N ALA A 233 19.65 13.25 0.98
CA ALA A 233 18.66 13.74 0.02
C ALA A 233 17.91 12.58 -0.68
N GLN A 234 18.63 11.52 -1.06
CA GLN A 234 18.03 10.31 -1.65
C GLN A 234 17.15 9.58 -0.63
N LEU A 235 17.62 9.42 0.61
CA LEU A 235 16.86 8.81 1.68
C LEU A 235 15.55 9.56 1.93
N SER A 236 15.61 10.89 2.05
CA SER A 236 14.42 11.73 2.23
C SER A 236 13.43 11.57 1.07
N LEU A 237 13.92 11.63 -0.17
CA LEU A 237 13.09 11.47 -1.36
C LEU A 237 12.42 10.08 -1.41
N PHE A 238 13.20 9.00 -1.28
CA PHE A 238 12.67 7.65 -1.38
C PHE A 238 11.73 7.32 -0.22
N HIS A 239 12.03 7.80 0.99
CA HIS A 239 11.15 7.67 2.14
C HIS A 239 9.80 8.36 1.90
N GLN A 240 9.79 9.56 1.29
CA GLN A 240 8.54 10.21 0.91
C GLN A 240 7.77 9.38 -0.12
N LEU A 241 8.44 8.87 -1.17
CA LEU A 241 7.77 8.13 -2.25
C LEU A 241 7.11 6.83 -1.79
N VAL A 242 7.75 6.07 -0.89
CA VAL A 242 7.22 4.76 -0.41
C VAL A 242 6.20 4.90 0.73
N ARG A 243 6.11 6.07 1.36
CA ARG A 243 5.16 6.36 2.43
C ARG A 243 3.80 6.73 1.84
N LEU A 244 2.74 6.17 2.43
CA LEU A 244 1.37 6.57 2.13
C LEU A 244 0.99 7.81 2.94
N LYS A 245 0.27 8.75 2.31
CA LYS A 245 -0.33 9.89 3.03
C LYS A 245 -1.53 9.40 3.83
N GLU A 246 -1.59 9.78 5.10
CA GLU A 246 -2.63 9.34 6.05
C GLU A 246 -3.57 10.49 6.49
N ASP A 247 -3.35 11.69 5.97
CA ASP A 247 -3.95 12.95 6.42
C ASP A 247 -4.70 13.70 5.30
N VAL A 248 -4.95 13.06 4.16
CA VAL A 248 -5.64 13.67 3.01
C VAL A 248 -7.05 14.12 3.43
N SER A 249 -7.44 15.35 3.04
CA SER A 249 -8.80 15.84 3.23
C SER A 249 -9.74 15.19 2.21
N LEU A 250 -10.69 14.40 2.69
CA LEU A 250 -11.49 13.51 1.83
C LEU A 250 -12.87 14.07 1.47
N GLY A 251 -13.40 15.01 2.25
CA GLY A 251 -14.76 15.54 2.04
C GLY A 251 -15.90 14.52 2.26
N ILE A 252 -15.60 13.32 2.76
CA ILE A 252 -16.56 12.26 3.08
C ILE A 252 -16.42 11.83 4.54
N ASN A 253 -17.45 11.21 5.08
CA ASN A 253 -17.52 10.71 6.44
C ASN A 253 -17.91 9.23 6.49
N LEU A 254 -17.77 8.59 7.65
CA LEU A 254 -17.99 7.15 7.78
C LEU A 254 -19.42 6.72 7.42
N GLN A 255 -20.44 7.56 7.59
CA GLN A 255 -21.82 7.23 7.26
C GLN A 255 -22.02 7.04 5.75
N ASP A 256 -21.27 7.77 4.92
CA ASP A 256 -21.32 7.68 3.45
C ASP A 256 -20.84 6.31 2.93
N LEU A 257 -20.12 5.56 3.77
CA LEU A 257 -19.57 4.24 3.46
C LEU A 257 -20.48 3.11 3.96
N ARG A 258 -21.62 3.40 4.59
CA ARG A 258 -22.48 2.38 5.20
C ARG A 258 -23.13 1.53 4.10
N LEU A 259 -23.04 0.22 4.24
CA LEU A 259 -23.78 -0.70 3.38
C LEU A 259 -25.25 -0.69 3.76
N ALA A 260 -26.13 -0.67 2.75
CA ALA A 260 -27.55 -0.94 2.98
C ALA A 260 -27.70 -2.34 3.59
N GLU A 261 -28.58 -2.50 4.58
CA GLU A 261 -28.92 -3.85 5.04
C GLU A 261 -29.58 -4.57 3.85
N VAL A 262 -28.97 -5.67 3.39
CA VAL A 262 -29.61 -6.56 2.43
C VAL A 262 -30.81 -7.14 3.16
N ILE A 263 -32.00 -6.63 2.83
CA ILE A 263 -33.29 -7.16 3.33
C ILE A 263 -33.47 -8.57 2.77
#